data_AF-A0AA36EJP9-F1
#
_entry.id   AF-A0AA36EJP9-F1
#
_cell.length_a   1.000
_cell.length_b   1.000
_cell.length_c   1.000
_cell.angle_alpha   90.00
_cell.angle_beta   90.00
_cell.angle_gamma   90.00
#
_symmetry.space_group_name_H-M   'P 1'
#
loop_
_entity.id
_entity.type
_entity.pdbx_description
1 polymer ?
#
loop_
_entity_poly.entity_id
_entity_poly.type
_entity_poly.pdbx_seq_one_letter_code
_entity_poly.pdbx_strand_id
1 'polypeptide(L)'
;MEDSATITGSSILSKLQSSSDLSSIHYLFSSYLHPFTVIINKPKRQSKSSKINAEASATIQSLAKTFTSFLNKALNIIPTRLDETPKIEYCYAFELFEVYTICLSCLESVLSVLSSKPLSVQFHLIRLIHCYEDWGRYEDAQNEVLSELEYIGKISGEIGGNLNRGCDASQLCFKRSKQLISMVNEIQPWLRFVDACTYDRLHQLLAICLVWAHGLQCSFFIAG
;
A
#
# COMPACT_ATOMS: atom_id res chain seq x y z
N MET A 1 38.11 2.82 11.14
CA MET A 1 37.78 3.80 10.08
C MET A 1 36.87 3.05 9.12
N GLU A 2 35.57 3.05 9.39
CA GLU A 2 34.57 2.51 8.47
C GLU A 2 34.01 3.70 7.69
N ASP A 3 34.28 3.70 6.38
CA ASP A 3 33.81 4.70 5.45
C ASP A 3 32.28 4.75 5.51
N SER A 4 31.72 5.95 5.71
CA SER A 4 30.29 6.19 5.47
C SER A 4 30.07 6.10 3.96
N ALA A 5 29.94 4.87 3.45
CA ALA A 5 29.52 4.62 2.08
C ALA A 5 28.25 5.43 1.85
N THR A 6 28.31 6.40 0.93
CA THR A 6 27.14 7.20 0.58
C THR A 6 26.05 6.25 0.10
N ILE A 7 24.96 6.16 0.84
CA ILE A 7 23.83 5.29 0.50
C ILE A 7 23.24 5.81 -0.82
N THR A 8 23.45 5.07 -1.91
CA THR A 8 22.95 5.42 -3.24
C THR A 8 21.80 4.51 -3.64
N GLY A 9 20.83 5.05 -4.38
CA GLY A 9 19.68 4.27 -4.86
C GLY A 9 20.10 3.10 -5.75
N SER A 10 21.18 3.22 -6.53
CA SER A 10 21.72 2.11 -7.34
C SER A 10 22.27 0.98 -6.49
N SER A 11 23.04 1.31 -5.44
CA SER A 11 23.58 0.30 -4.50
C SER A 11 22.44 -0.45 -3.81
N ILE A 12 21.42 0.27 -3.33
CA ILE A 12 20.23 -0.32 -2.70
C ILE A 12 19.50 -1.27 -3.66
N LEU A 13 19.21 -0.82 -4.89
CA LEU A 13 18.53 -1.65 -5.88
C LEU A 13 19.34 -2.89 -6.25
N SER A 14 20.67 -2.76 -6.33
CA SER A 14 21.54 -3.89 -6.62
C SER A 14 21.54 -4.93 -5.49
N LYS A 15 21.55 -4.49 -4.22
CA LYS A 15 21.42 -5.38 -3.07
C LYS A 15 20.06 -6.07 -3.06
N LEU A 16 18.98 -5.30 -3.27
CA LEU A 16 17.62 -5.83 -3.33
C LEU A 16 17.44 -6.89 -4.43
N GLN A 17 18.03 -6.67 -5.60
CA GLN A 17 17.85 -7.54 -6.76
C GLN A 17 18.72 -8.80 -6.73
N SER A 18 19.94 -8.72 -6.22
CA SER A 18 20.96 -9.75 -6.45
C SER A 18 21.59 -10.33 -5.19
N SER A 19 21.34 -9.76 -4.01
CA SER A 19 21.91 -10.27 -2.76
C SER A 19 21.02 -11.33 -2.13
N SER A 20 21.61 -12.46 -1.74
CA SER A 20 20.95 -13.47 -0.89
C SER A 20 20.78 -13.00 0.54
N ASP A 21 21.72 -12.18 1.03
CA ASP A 21 21.64 -11.53 2.33
C ASP A 21 20.90 -10.20 2.19
N LEU A 22 19.69 -10.14 2.71
CA LEU A 22 18.87 -8.93 2.74
C LEU A 22 18.92 -8.21 4.09
N SER A 23 19.86 -8.58 4.97
CA SER A 23 20.03 -7.89 6.25
C SER A 23 20.20 -6.38 6.03
N SER A 24 19.56 -5.59 6.89
CA SER A 24 19.56 -4.12 6.87
C SER A 24 18.88 -3.46 5.67
N ILE A 25 18.19 -4.23 4.81
CA ILE A 25 17.51 -3.65 3.64
C ILE A 25 16.47 -2.62 4.07
N HIS A 26 15.76 -2.87 5.17
CA HIS A 26 14.82 -1.91 5.74
C HIS A 26 15.50 -0.60 6.16
N TYR A 27 16.65 -0.68 6.84
CA TYR A 27 17.43 0.50 7.25
C TYR A 27 17.91 1.32 6.06
N LEU A 28 18.41 0.64 5.02
CA LEU A 28 18.92 1.30 3.81
C LEU A 28 17.80 2.07 3.08
N PHE A 29 16.63 1.46 2.91
CA PHE A 29 15.47 2.11 2.31
C PHE A 29 14.96 3.27 3.17
N SER A 30 14.79 3.05 4.48
CA SER A 30 14.33 4.08 5.41
C SER A 30 15.25 5.30 5.43
N SER A 31 16.57 5.07 5.40
CA SER A 31 17.58 6.14 5.36
C SER A 31 17.55 6.89 4.03
N TYR A 32 17.44 6.16 2.92
CA TYR A 32 17.44 6.77 1.57
C TYR A 32 16.14 7.53 1.26
N LEU A 33 14.99 7.01 1.72
CA LEU A 33 13.67 7.62 1.54
C LEU A 33 13.29 8.58 2.68
N HIS A 34 14.19 8.83 3.63
CA HIS A 34 13.99 9.78 4.72
C HIS A 34 13.47 11.16 4.28
N PRO A 35 13.83 11.73 3.11
CA PRO A 35 13.26 12.99 2.63
C PRO A 35 11.72 13.00 2.51
N PHE A 36 11.07 11.85 2.38
CA PHE A 36 9.61 11.74 2.35
C PHE A 36 8.94 11.83 3.73
N THR A 37 9.68 11.62 4.82
CA THR A 37 9.10 11.60 6.19
C THR A 37 8.41 12.91 6.55
N VAL A 38 8.95 14.05 6.10
CA VAL A 38 8.38 15.39 6.32
C VAL A 38 7.04 15.57 5.58
N ILE A 39 6.80 14.81 4.52
CA ILE A 39 5.56 14.87 3.74
C ILE A 39 4.54 13.88 4.30
N ILE A 40 4.96 12.64 4.55
CA ILE A 40 4.11 11.56 5.06
C ILE A 40 3.59 11.89 6.46
N ASN A 41 4.42 12.46 7.33
CA ASN A 41 4.06 12.72 8.73
C ASN A 41 3.33 14.06 8.96
N LYS A 42 2.99 14.82 7.90
CA LYS A 42 2.27 16.09 8.09
C LYS A 42 0.84 15.80 8.58
N PRO A 43 0.44 16.30 9.76
CA PRO A 43 -0.93 16.15 10.21
C PRO A 43 -1.84 16.88 9.23
N LYS A 44 -2.87 16.19 8.72
CA LYS A 44 -3.95 16.73 7.89
C LYS A 44 -4.74 17.79 8.68
N ARG A 45 -4.17 18.99 8.90
CA ARG A 45 -4.87 20.12 9.52
C ARG A 45 -5.69 20.83 8.45
N GLN A 46 -7.00 20.79 8.64
CA GLN A 46 -7.94 21.72 8.04
C GLN A 46 -7.55 23.16 8.43
N SER A 47 -7.13 23.97 7.45
CA SER A 47 -7.59 25.36 7.23
C SER A 47 -6.58 26.22 6.46
N LYS A 48 -7.10 26.86 5.40
CA LYS A 48 -6.72 28.17 4.82
C LYS A 48 -5.23 28.57 4.88
N SER A 49 -4.45 28.15 3.88
CA SER A 49 -3.39 28.98 3.30
C SER A 49 -2.97 28.43 1.92
N SER A 50 -3.37 29.11 0.85
CA SER A 50 -2.99 28.79 -0.53
C SER A 50 -1.48 28.84 -0.78
N LYS A 51 -0.70 29.44 0.14
CA LYS A 51 0.76 29.57 0.02
C LYS A 51 1.53 28.33 0.49
N ILE A 52 1.00 27.60 1.48
CA ILE A 52 1.63 26.39 2.04
C ILE A 52 1.54 25.20 1.06
N ASN A 53 0.46 25.14 0.28
CA ASN A 53 0.29 24.09 -0.73
C ASN A 53 1.28 24.22 -1.90
N ALA A 54 1.66 25.46 -2.27
CA ALA A 54 2.60 25.68 -3.38
C ALA A 54 4.03 25.23 -3.04
N GLU A 55 4.50 25.50 -1.82
CA GLU A 55 5.83 25.10 -1.36
C GLU A 55 5.92 23.59 -1.15
N ALA A 56 4.92 22.97 -0.52
CA ALA A 56 4.83 21.52 -0.40
C ALA A 56 4.78 20.83 -1.77
N SER A 57 4.04 21.41 -2.73
CA SER A 57 3.99 20.92 -4.10
C SER A 57 5.36 20.97 -4.79
N ALA A 58 6.13 22.06 -4.62
CA ALA A 58 7.47 22.18 -5.19
C ALA A 58 8.46 21.16 -4.60
N THR A 59 8.42 20.95 -3.28
CA THR A 59 9.22 19.90 -2.62
C THR A 59 8.87 18.51 -3.15
N ILE A 60 7.57 18.20 -3.25
CA ILE A 60 7.09 16.89 -3.74
C ILE A 60 7.49 16.69 -5.21
N GLN A 61 7.40 17.71 -6.06
CA GLN A 61 7.86 17.63 -7.45
C GLN A 61 9.38 17.42 -7.56
N SER A 62 10.18 18.04 -6.69
CA SER A 62 11.62 17.81 -6.64
C SER A 62 11.94 16.35 -6.27
N LEU A 63 11.29 15.85 -5.22
CA LEU A 63 11.43 14.45 -4.79
C LEU A 63 10.94 13.48 -5.87
N ALA A 64 9.83 13.78 -6.54
CA ALA A 64 9.31 12.98 -7.64
C ALA A 64 10.38 12.80 -8.73
N LYS A 65 11.02 13.89 -9.17
CA LYS A 65 12.08 13.83 -10.18
C LYS A 65 13.25 12.97 -9.74
N THR A 66 13.65 13.07 -8.47
CA THR A 66 14.80 12.33 -7.93
C THR A 66 14.49 10.86 -7.71
N PHE A 67 13.31 10.52 -7.18
CA PHE A 67 13.03 9.18 -6.64
C PHE A 67 12.09 8.33 -7.50
N THR A 68 11.37 8.87 -8.49
CA THR A 68 10.38 8.09 -9.28
C THR A 68 10.99 6.86 -9.94
N SER A 69 12.16 7.00 -10.57
CA SER A 69 12.86 5.88 -11.22
C SER A 69 13.26 4.81 -10.21
N PHE A 70 13.72 5.22 -9.03
CA PHE A 70 14.07 4.32 -7.93
C PHE A 70 12.84 3.57 -7.41
N LEU A 71 11.76 4.29 -7.08
CA LEU A 71 10.52 3.71 -6.55
C LEU A 71 9.91 2.70 -7.52
N ASN A 72 9.78 3.06 -8.81
CA ASN A 72 9.24 2.16 -9.81
C ASN A 72 10.08 0.88 -9.97
N LYS A 73 11.42 0.97 -9.87
CA LYS A 73 12.28 -0.21 -9.92
C LYS A 73 12.13 -1.06 -8.67
N ALA A 74 12.18 -0.45 -7.48
CA ALA A 74 12.01 -1.16 -6.21
C ALA A 74 10.67 -1.90 -6.17
N LEU A 75 9.56 -1.22 -6.48
CA LEU A 75 8.20 -1.77 -6.49
C LEU A 75 7.98 -2.87 -7.55
N ASN A 76 8.88 -3.02 -8.52
CA ASN A 76 8.87 -4.15 -9.45
C ASN A 76 9.76 -5.32 -9.01
N ILE A 77 10.85 -5.03 -8.29
CA ILE A 77 11.78 -6.05 -7.80
C ILE A 77 11.22 -6.74 -6.56
N ILE A 78 10.66 -5.99 -5.60
CA ILE A 78 10.20 -6.54 -4.31
C ILE A 78 9.23 -7.72 -4.47
N PRO A 79 8.16 -7.64 -5.29
CA PRO A 79 7.24 -8.77 -5.47
C PRO A 79 7.96 -9.98 -6.05
N THR A 80 8.83 -9.75 -7.03
CA THR A 80 9.63 -10.81 -7.64
C THR A 80 10.48 -11.55 -6.60
N ARG A 81 11.08 -10.82 -5.65
CA ARG A 81 11.89 -11.41 -4.56
C ARG A 81 11.02 -12.19 -3.55
N LEU A 82 9.79 -11.73 -3.31
CA LEU A 82 8.83 -12.41 -2.43
C LEU A 82 8.28 -13.70 -3.06
N ASP A 83 8.21 -13.75 -4.39
CA ASP A 83 7.68 -14.90 -5.15
C ASP A 83 8.76 -15.93 -5.53
N GLU A 84 10.00 -15.75 -5.08
CA GLU A 84 11.12 -16.64 -5.44
C GLU A 84 10.97 -18.07 -4.93
N THR A 85 11.50 -19.00 -5.72
CA THR A 85 11.62 -20.43 -5.37
C THR A 85 13.08 -20.88 -5.44
N PRO A 86 13.67 -21.41 -4.36
CA PRO A 86 13.07 -21.59 -3.03
C PRO A 86 12.75 -20.25 -2.35
N LYS A 87 11.74 -20.25 -1.46
CA LYS A 87 11.35 -19.05 -0.72
C LYS A 87 12.52 -18.52 0.08
N ILE A 88 12.65 -17.19 0.14
CA ILE A 88 13.61 -16.50 1.01
C ILE A 88 13.29 -16.76 2.49
N GLU A 89 14.24 -16.46 3.37
CA GLU A 89 13.99 -16.57 4.81
C GLU A 89 12.90 -15.60 5.27
N TYR A 90 12.10 -16.04 6.25
CA TYR A 90 10.95 -15.30 6.74
C TYR A 90 11.31 -13.91 7.31
N CYS A 91 12.47 -13.79 7.96
CA CYS A 91 12.98 -12.50 8.47
C CYS A 91 13.20 -11.49 7.34
N TYR A 92 13.76 -11.93 6.21
CA TYR A 92 13.97 -11.10 5.04
C TYR A 92 12.66 -10.75 4.33
N ALA A 93 11.72 -11.69 4.24
CA ALA A 93 10.40 -11.41 3.71
C ALA A 93 9.68 -10.32 4.52
N PHE A 94 9.78 -10.37 5.85
CA PHE A 94 9.23 -9.34 6.72
C PHE A 94 9.83 -7.96 6.41
N GLU A 95 11.16 -7.84 6.33
CA GLU A 95 11.81 -6.57 5.94
C GLU A 95 11.36 -6.11 4.54
N LEU A 96 11.19 -7.02 3.59
CA LEU A 96 10.73 -6.68 2.24
C LEU A 96 9.29 -6.13 2.22
N PHE A 97 8.40 -6.67 3.05
CA PHE A 97 7.05 -6.12 3.19
C PHE A 97 7.07 -4.70 3.75
N GLU A 98 7.87 -4.43 4.80
CA GLU A 98 8.02 -3.06 5.34
C GLU A 98 8.62 -2.10 4.31
N VAL A 99 9.62 -2.57 3.54
CA VAL A 99 10.19 -1.78 2.44
C VAL A 99 9.14 -1.51 1.35
N TYR A 100 8.29 -2.48 1.03
CA TYR A 100 7.22 -2.31 0.05
C TYR A 100 6.25 -1.21 0.50
N THR A 101 5.74 -1.27 1.74
CA THR A 101 4.79 -0.28 2.25
C THR A 101 5.38 1.13 2.30
N ILE A 102 6.66 1.27 2.66
CA ILE A 102 7.39 2.56 2.60
C ILE A 102 7.44 3.07 1.16
N CYS A 103 7.82 2.23 0.19
CA CYS A 103 7.91 2.62 -1.21
C CYS A 103 6.55 3.04 -1.77
N LEU A 104 5.49 2.32 -1.41
CA LEU A 104 4.13 2.61 -1.85
C LEU A 104 3.64 3.94 -1.29
N SER A 105 3.86 4.20 0.01
CA SER A 105 3.53 5.47 0.67
C SER A 105 4.28 6.67 0.05
N CYS A 106 5.55 6.48 -0.31
CA CYS A 106 6.33 7.50 -1.01
C CYS A 106 5.78 7.76 -2.42
N LEU A 107 5.41 6.70 -3.15
CA LEU A 107 4.82 6.82 -4.49
C LEU A 107 3.47 7.54 -4.43
N GLU A 108 2.60 7.18 -3.49
CA GLU A 108 1.31 7.84 -3.30
C GLU A 108 1.48 9.34 -3.02
N SER A 109 2.43 9.70 -2.15
CA SER A 109 2.75 11.11 -1.85
C SER A 109 3.18 11.89 -3.08
N VAL A 110 3.95 11.26 -3.99
CA VAL A 110 4.37 11.87 -5.26
C VAL A 110 3.19 12.06 -6.20
N LEU A 111 2.37 11.03 -6.39
CA LEU A 111 1.27 11.06 -7.37
C LEU A 111 0.12 11.95 -6.92
N SER A 112 -0.13 12.06 -5.62
CA SER A 112 -1.17 12.92 -5.03
C SER A 112 -1.04 14.38 -5.49
N VAL A 113 0.19 14.89 -5.65
CA VAL A 113 0.45 16.27 -6.10
C VAL A 113 0.50 16.40 -7.61
N LEU A 114 0.96 15.37 -8.32
CA LEU A 114 1.12 15.43 -9.77
C LEU A 114 -0.20 15.34 -10.53
N SER A 115 -1.32 15.11 -9.85
CA SER A 115 -2.65 14.84 -10.46
C SER A 115 -2.57 13.75 -11.55
N SER A 116 -1.53 12.92 -11.49
CA SER A 116 -1.29 11.83 -12.42
C SER A 116 -2.06 10.61 -11.96
N LYS A 117 -2.50 9.78 -12.92
CA LYS A 117 -3.44 8.66 -12.70
C LYS A 117 -2.99 7.77 -11.50
N PRO A 118 -3.79 7.68 -10.44
CA PRO A 118 -3.52 6.86 -9.24
C PRO A 118 -3.51 5.34 -9.46
N LEU A 119 -3.71 4.89 -10.71
CA LEU A 119 -3.76 3.48 -11.08
C LEU A 119 -2.42 2.75 -10.81
N SER A 120 -1.28 3.44 -10.86
CA SER A 120 0.02 2.81 -10.59
C SER A 120 0.19 2.42 -9.12
N VAL A 121 -0.26 3.25 -8.17
CA VAL A 121 -0.27 2.92 -6.74
C VAL A 121 -1.17 1.72 -6.49
N GLN A 122 -2.36 1.72 -7.09
CA GLN A 122 -3.30 0.62 -6.91
C GLN A 122 -2.80 -0.70 -7.48
N PHE A 123 -2.15 -0.67 -8.64
CA PHE A 123 -1.51 -1.87 -9.19
C PHE A 123 -0.47 -2.46 -8.24
N HIS A 124 0.34 -1.61 -7.61
CA HIS A 124 1.33 -2.05 -6.62
C HIS A 124 0.69 -2.52 -5.30
N LEU A 125 -0.39 -1.87 -4.85
CA LEU A 125 -1.17 -2.31 -3.69
C LEU A 125 -1.74 -3.72 -3.89
N ILE A 126 -2.32 -3.99 -5.06
CA ILE A 126 -2.88 -5.30 -5.41
C ILE A 126 -1.78 -6.38 -5.39
N ARG A 127 -0.61 -6.08 -5.95
CA ARG A 127 0.55 -6.99 -5.91
C ARG A 127 1.01 -7.24 -4.47
N LEU A 128 1.08 -6.21 -3.63
CA LEU A 128 1.41 -6.35 -2.21
C LEU A 128 0.43 -7.26 -1.48
N ILE A 129 -0.88 -7.06 -1.72
CA ILE A 129 -1.96 -7.89 -1.17
C ILE A 129 -1.77 -9.36 -1.54
N HIS A 130 -1.48 -9.67 -2.82
CA HIS A 130 -1.21 -11.05 -3.24
C HIS A 130 0.05 -11.63 -2.59
N CYS A 131 1.14 -10.86 -2.50
CA CYS A 131 2.32 -11.32 -1.78
C CYS A 131 2.00 -11.65 -0.31
N TYR A 132 1.15 -10.86 0.37
CA TYR A 132 0.71 -11.22 1.72
C TYR A 132 -0.04 -12.55 1.76
N GLU A 133 -0.93 -12.83 0.80
CA GLU A 133 -1.65 -14.11 0.71
C GLU A 133 -0.70 -15.29 0.53
N ASP A 134 0.24 -15.19 -0.41
CA ASP A 134 1.20 -16.25 -0.72
C ASP A 134 2.15 -16.57 0.46
N TRP A 135 2.28 -15.62 1.38
CA TRP A 135 3.03 -15.73 2.63
C TRP A 135 2.15 -16.03 3.85
N GLY A 136 0.85 -16.23 3.68
CA GLY A 136 -0.10 -16.55 4.76
C GLY A 136 -0.42 -15.38 5.71
N ARG A 137 -0.08 -14.15 5.31
CA ARG A 137 -0.25 -12.90 6.07
C ARG A 137 -1.61 -12.24 5.78
N TYR A 138 -2.70 -12.99 5.95
CA TYR A 138 -4.04 -12.54 5.57
C TYR A 138 -4.55 -11.30 6.31
N GLU A 139 -4.13 -11.10 7.57
CA GLU A 139 -4.52 -9.92 8.34
C GLU A 139 -3.90 -8.64 7.76
N ASP A 140 -2.62 -8.69 7.37
CA ASP A 140 -1.94 -7.56 6.75
C ASP A 140 -2.60 -7.20 5.42
N ALA A 141 -2.91 -8.20 4.59
CA ALA A 141 -3.60 -7.99 3.32
C ALA A 141 -4.98 -7.33 3.49
N GLN A 142 -5.76 -7.76 4.49
CA GLN A 142 -7.04 -7.15 4.82
C GLN A 142 -6.87 -5.70 5.29
N ASN A 143 -5.88 -5.42 6.13
CA ASN A 143 -5.62 -4.08 6.65
C ASN A 143 -5.28 -3.10 5.52
N GLU A 144 -4.51 -3.52 4.51
CA GLU A 144 -4.20 -2.70 3.34
C GLU A 144 -5.46 -2.36 2.53
N VAL A 145 -6.32 -3.35 2.26
CA VAL A 145 -7.60 -3.14 1.55
C VAL A 145 -8.51 -2.17 2.32
N LEU A 146 -8.64 -2.36 3.63
CA LEU A 146 -9.50 -1.51 4.47
C LEU A 146 -8.97 -0.08 4.54
N SER A 147 -7.65 0.11 4.67
CA SER A 147 -7.02 1.42 4.67
C SER A 147 -7.32 2.20 3.37
N GLU A 148 -7.21 1.54 2.22
CA GLU A 148 -7.50 2.14 0.92
C GLU A 148 -9.00 2.47 0.77
N LEU A 149 -9.90 1.57 1.20
CA LEU A 149 -11.34 1.83 1.18
C LEU A 149 -11.74 2.99 2.09
N GLU A 150 -11.18 3.07 3.30
CA GLU A 150 -11.38 4.21 4.19
C GLU A 150 -10.88 5.52 3.55
N TYR A 151 -9.75 5.48 2.86
CA TYR A 151 -9.21 6.65 2.17
C TYR A 151 -10.14 7.12 1.05
N ILE A 152 -10.63 6.21 0.21
CA ILE A 152 -11.62 6.51 -0.83
C ILE A 152 -12.91 7.06 -0.22
N GLY A 153 -13.40 6.43 0.86
CA GLY A 153 -14.58 6.89 1.61
C GLY A 153 -14.44 8.33 2.12
N LYS A 154 -13.28 8.66 2.71
CA LYS A 154 -12.96 10.02 3.17
C LYS A 154 -12.94 11.04 2.04
N ILE A 155 -12.45 10.67 0.85
CA ILE A 155 -12.47 11.55 -0.34
C ILE A 155 -13.90 11.75 -0.84
N SER A 156 -14.75 10.71 -0.78
CA SER A 156 -16.15 10.80 -1.21
C SER A 156 -17.07 11.58 -0.26
N GLY A 157 -16.57 12.01 0.90
CA GLY A 157 -17.25 12.99 1.77
C GLY A 157 -18.06 12.43 2.93
N GLU A 158 -18.20 11.11 3.09
CA GLU A 158 -18.93 10.51 4.21
C GLU A 158 -18.30 9.17 4.63
N ILE A 159 -18.00 9.02 5.94
CA ILE A 159 -18.21 7.86 6.82
C ILE A 159 -17.58 8.23 8.18
N GLY A 160 -18.43 8.76 9.06
CA GLY A 160 -18.18 8.87 10.50
C GLY A 160 -18.79 7.68 11.21
N GLY A 161 -18.24 6.47 11.00
CA GLY A 161 -18.69 5.24 11.65
C GLY A 161 -17.60 4.70 12.56
N ASN A 162 -17.78 4.82 13.88
CA ASN A 162 -16.82 4.38 14.88
C ASN A 162 -16.77 2.84 14.93
N LEU A 163 -15.70 2.22 14.42
CA LEU A 163 -15.52 0.77 14.39
C LEU A 163 -14.89 0.29 15.71
N ASN A 164 -15.73 -0.19 16.62
CA ASN A 164 -15.31 -0.83 17.87
C ASN A 164 -14.51 -2.11 17.59
N ARG A 165 -13.26 -2.12 18.07
CA ARG A 165 -12.32 -3.25 18.03
C ARG A 165 -12.57 -4.19 19.22
N GLY A 166 -13.03 -5.40 18.93
CA GLY A 166 -13.09 -6.48 19.93
C GLY A 166 -13.58 -7.82 19.35
N CYS A 167 -12.80 -8.86 19.63
CA CYS A 167 -13.12 -10.30 19.64
C CYS A 167 -12.58 -11.21 18.51
N ASP A 168 -11.92 -12.28 18.98
CA ASP A 168 -11.45 -13.57 18.45
C ASP A 168 -11.43 -13.93 16.95
N ALA A 169 -10.31 -14.55 16.58
CA ALA A 169 -9.83 -14.84 15.23
C ALA A 169 -10.78 -15.64 14.32
N SER A 170 -11.62 -16.52 14.86
CA SER A 170 -12.52 -17.38 14.07
C SER A 170 -13.84 -16.69 13.68
N GLN A 171 -14.38 -15.80 14.52
CA GLN A 171 -15.52 -14.94 14.17
C GLN A 171 -15.09 -13.76 13.30
N LEU A 172 -13.82 -13.39 13.38
CA LEU A 172 -13.20 -12.30 12.64
C LEU A 172 -13.36 -12.47 11.12
N CYS A 173 -13.09 -13.65 10.54
CA CYS A 173 -13.21 -13.86 9.08
C CYS A 173 -14.65 -13.75 8.54
N PHE A 174 -15.65 -14.32 9.24
CA PHE A 174 -17.05 -14.27 8.81
C PHE A 174 -17.68 -12.88 9.04
N LYS A 175 -17.31 -12.22 10.14
CA LYS A 175 -17.79 -10.86 10.43
C LYS A 175 -17.09 -9.82 9.56
N ARG A 176 -15.80 -10.00 9.26
CA ARG A 176 -15.03 -9.11 8.36
C ARG A 176 -15.45 -9.25 6.90
N SER A 177 -15.77 -10.45 6.40
CA SER A 177 -16.36 -10.59 5.05
C SER A 177 -17.76 -9.95 4.95
N LYS A 178 -18.62 -10.12 5.97
CA LYS A 178 -19.90 -9.40 6.06
C LYS A 178 -19.71 -7.89 6.17
N GLN A 179 -18.70 -7.43 6.88
CA GLN A 179 -18.38 -6.01 7.03
C GLN A 179 -17.85 -5.42 5.72
N LEU A 180 -17.00 -6.15 5.00
CA LEU A 180 -16.51 -5.76 3.68
C LEU A 180 -17.69 -5.69 2.70
N ILE A 181 -18.54 -6.72 2.64
CA ILE A 181 -19.77 -6.72 1.82
C ILE A 181 -20.76 -5.61 2.25
N SER A 182 -20.90 -5.34 3.55
CA SER A 182 -21.72 -4.22 4.05
C SER A 182 -21.15 -2.88 3.59
N MET A 183 -19.84 -2.68 3.72
CA MET A 183 -19.15 -1.48 3.23
C MET A 183 -19.32 -1.34 1.71
N VAL A 184 -19.18 -2.43 0.93
CA VAL A 184 -19.46 -2.46 -0.52
C VAL A 184 -20.89 -2.03 -0.82
N ASN A 185 -21.87 -2.58 -0.09
CA ASN A 185 -23.28 -2.26 -0.27
C ASN A 185 -23.62 -0.83 0.17
N GLU A 186 -22.95 -0.30 1.18
CA GLU A 186 -23.11 1.07 1.69
C GLU A 186 -22.51 2.11 0.73
N ILE A 187 -21.39 1.80 0.07
CA ILE A 187 -20.78 2.68 -0.95
C ILE A 187 -21.40 2.49 -2.35
N GLN A 188 -22.17 1.41 -2.58
CA GLN A 188 -22.80 1.12 -3.87
C GLN A 188 -23.74 2.23 -4.41
N PRO A 189 -24.55 2.93 -3.58
CA PRO A 189 -25.37 4.06 -4.06
C PRO A 189 -24.52 5.26 -4.49
N TRP A 190 -23.37 5.47 -3.83
CA TRP A 190 -22.45 6.58 -4.08
C TRP A 190 -21.67 6.41 -5.37
N LEU A 191 -21.41 5.16 -5.77
CA LEU A 191 -20.80 4.82 -7.06
C LEU A 191 -21.50 5.46 -8.27
N ARG A 192 -22.77 5.85 -8.15
CA ARG A 192 -23.51 6.54 -9.21
C ARG A 192 -23.10 8.00 -9.42
N PHE A 193 -22.44 8.61 -8.43
CA PHE A 193 -22.03 10.02 -8.43
C PHE A 193 -20.52 10.20 -8.48
N VAL A 194 -19.77 9.10 -8.40
CA VAL A 194 -18.32 9.07 -8.47
C VAL A 194 -17.87 9.26 -9.92
N ASP A 195 -16.83 10.06 -10.14
CA ASP A 195 -16.28 10.26 -11.49
C ASP A 195 -15.84 8.91 -12.08
N ALA A 196 -15.93 8.76 -13.41
CA ALA A 196 -15.63 7.48 -14.08
C ALA A 196 -14.24 6.91 -13.72
N CYS A 197 -13.27 7.78 -13.47
CA CYS A 197 -11.88 7.44 -13.13
C CYS A 197 -11.73 6.95 -11.68
N THR A 198 -12.69 7.26 -10.80
CA THR A 198 -12.75 6.76 -9.42
C THR A 198 -13.67 5.53 -9.32
N TYR A 199 -14.68 5.43 -10.19
CA TYR A 199 -15.50 4.22 -10.34
C TYR A 199 -14.66 3.02 -10.79
N ASP A 200 -13.77 3.18 -11.78
CA ASP A 200 -12.90 2.10 -12.25
C ASP A 200 -11.98 1.54 -11.16
N ARG A 201 -11.51 2.43 -10.27
CA ARG A 201 -10.65 2.05 -9.14
C ARG A 201 -11.41 1.28 -8.08
N LEU A 202 -12.60 1.77 -7.74
CA LEU A 202 -13.46 1.08 -6.78
C LEU A 202 -13.94 -0.24 -7.37
N HIS A 203 -14.27 -0.31 -8.67
CA HIS A 203 -14.66 -1.53 -9.35
C HIS A 203 -13.52 -2.57 -9.37
N GLN A 204 -12.27 -2.17 -9.60
CA GLN A 204 -11.13 -3.10 -9.53
C GLN A 204 -10.90 -3.62 -8.10
N LEU A 205 -10.92 -2.75 -7.10
CA LEU A 205 -10.78 -3.17 -5.69
C LEU A 205 -11.94 -4.04 -5.25
N LEU A 206 -13.18 -3.70 -5.65
CA LEU A 206 -14.38 -4.49 -5.39
C LEU A 206 -14.33 -5.84 -6.10
N ALA A 207 -13.86 -5.90 -7.35
CA ALA A 207 -13.69 -7.16 -8.06
C ALA A 207 -12.69 -8.07 -7.34
N ILE A 208 -11.58 -7.52 -6.84
CA ILE A 208 -10.60 -8.26 -6.04
C ILE A 208 -11.21 -8.72 -4.72
N CYS A 209 -11.92 -7.83 -4.02
CA CYS A 209 -12.61 -8.16 -2.77
C CYS A 209 -13.72 -9.21 -2.95
N LEU A 210 -14.44 -9.20 -4.08
CA LEU A 210 -15.48 -10.18 -4.42
C LEU A 210 -14.87 -11.53 -4.80
N VAL A 211 -13.74 -11.54 -5.52
CA VAL A 211 -12.95 -12.76 -5.76
C VAL A 211 -12.46 -13.35 -4.43
N TRP A 212 -12.02 -12.51 -3.49
CA TRP A 212 -11.66 -12.92 -2.13
C TRP A 212 -12.85 -13.50 -1.35
N ALA A 213 -14.00 -12.81 -1.36
CA ALA A 213 -15.19 -13.24 -0.65
C ALA A 213 -15.74 -14.58 -1.18
N HIS A 214 -15.71 -14.79 -2.49
CA HIS A 214 -16.13 -16.04 -3.12
C HIS A 214 -15.08 -17.16 -2.99
N GLY A 215 -13.78 -16.84 -3.07
CA GLY A 215 -12.70 -17.80 -2.86
C GLY A 215 -12.64 -18.37 -1.44
N LEU A 216 -12.95 -17.54 -0.43
CA LEU A 216 -13.08 -17.94 0.97
C LEU A 216 -14.32 -18.83 1.23
N GLN A 217 -15.41 -18.66 0.48
CA GLN A 217 -16.56 -19.57 0.55
C GLN A 217 -16.24 -20.97 0.03
N CYS A 218 -15.41 -21.08 -1.01
CA CYS A 218 -15.03 -22.38 -1.58
C CYS A 218 -14.07 -23.18 -0.69
N SER A 219 -13.13 -22.52 0.00
CA SER A 219 -12.19 -23.21 0.90
C SER A 219 -12.85 -23.68 2.21
N PHE A 220 -13.89 -23.00 2.69
CA PHE A 220 -14.70 -23.49 3.81
C PHE A 220 -15.66 -24.64 3.43
N PHE A 221 -16.10 -24.73 2.17
CA PHE A 221 -16.99 -25.82 1.71
C PHE A 221 -16.25 -27.12 1.42
N ILE A 222 -14.93 -27.08 1.20
CA ILE A 222 -14.10 -28.27 0.96
C ILE A 222 -13.55 -28.87 2.28
N ALA A 223 -13.57 -28.11 3.37
CA ALA A 223 -13.15 -28.56 4.70
C ALA A 223 -14.31 -28.94 5.64
N GLY A 224 -15.53 -29.08 5.10
CA GLY A 224 -16.73 -29.52 5.82
C GLY A 224 -17.16 -30.94 5.45
#